data_AF-A0A7X8ZZ86-F1
#
_entry.id   AF-A0A7X8ZZ86-F1
#
_cell.length_a   1.000
_cell.length_b   1.000
_cell.length_c   1.000
_cell.angle_alpha   90.00
_cell.angle_beta   90.00
_cell.angle_gamma   90.00
#
_symmetry.space_group_name_H-M   'P 1'
#
loop_
_entity.id
_entity.type
_entity.pdbx_description
1 polymer ?
#
loop_
_entity_poly.entity_id
_entity_poly.type
_entity_poly.pdbx_seq_one_letter_code
_entity_poly.pdbx_strand_id
1 'polypeptide(L)'
;MSNAQNSSHQPRWAGQFLGLPESGPASMASYPRRIGAVFIDWFVASGIGMIIEPDNQWVVLATFLFLHFVLLWLFGTTLGKRVFRIQVVQLGGAPIKLYQAAIRAILLCLVIPVLVIDGDSRGLHEKLAGTVEIHM
;
A
#
# COMPACT_ATOMS: atom_id res chain seq x y z
N MET A 1 15.46 23.19 -36.78
CA MET A 1 14.53 23.87 -35.85
C MET A 1 13.78 22.80 -35.07
N SER A 2 13.93 22.86 -33.74
CA SER A 2 13.23 22.17 -32.65
C SER A 2 12.28 21.00 -32.96
N ASN A 3 12.59 19.80 -32.47
CA ASN A 3 11.58 18.88 -31.96
C ASN A 3 12.11 18.00 -30.81
N ALA A 4 12.95 18.61 -29.96
CA ALA A 4 13.55 17.99 -28.78
C ALA A 4 12.73 18.20 -27.48
N GLN A 5 11.43 18.49 -27.56
CA GLN A 5 10.66 18.99 -26.41
C GLN A 5 9.31 18.29 -26.17
N ASN A 6 9.17 17.00 -26.48
CA ASN A 6 8.01 16.24 -25.98
C ASN A 6 8.30 14.80 -25.52
N SER A 7 9.49 14.57 -24.95
CA SER A 7 9.65 13.45 -24.01
C SER A 7 9.02 13.86 -22.69
N SER A 8 7.70 13.77 -22.59
CA SER A 8 7.02 13.64 -21.31
C SER A 8 7.82 12.63 -20.49
N HIS A 9 8.41 13.04 -19.37
CA HIS A 9 9.23 12.20 -18.50
C HIS A 9 8.38 11.05 -17.94
N GLN A 10 8.11 10.04 -18.76
CA GLN A 10 7.47 8.79 -18.37
C GLN A 10 8.53 8.01 -17.59
N PRO A 11 8.27 7.69 -16.31
CA PRO A 11 9.21 6.89 -15.54
C PRO A 11 9.39 5.52 -16.24
N ARG A 12 10.64 5.13 -16.54
CA ARG A 12 10.96 3.85 -17.18
C ARG A 12 10.61 2.65 -16.28
N TRP A 13 10.58 2.85 -14.97
CA TRP A 13 10.17 1.85 -13.98
C TRP A 13 9.55 2.53 -12.75
N ALA A 14 8.77 1.75 -12.00
CA ALA A 14 8.10 2.21 -10.78
C ALA A 14 9.12 2.64 -9.70
N GLY A 15 9.08 3.91 -9.28
CA GLY A 15 10.00 4.47 -8.29
C GLY A 15 11.25 5.15 -8.82
N GLN A 16 11.38 5.33 -10.14
CA GLN A 16 12.53 6.02 -10.75
C GLN A 16 12.75 7.44 -10.19
N PHE A 17 11.69 8.25 -10.04
CA PHE A 17 11.80 9.60 -9.47
C PHE A 17 12.08 9.63 -7.97
N LEU A 18 11.99 8.47 -7.29
CA LEU A 18 12.27 8.31 -5.87
C LEU A 18 13.69 7.77 -5.61
N GLY A 19 14.46 7.50 -6.67
CA GLY A 19 15.79 6.90 -6.57
C GLY A 19 15.79 5.41 -6.19
N LEU A 20 14.65 4.72 -6.35
CA LEU A 20 14.52 3.30 -6.01
C LEU A 20 15.03 2.40 -7.15
N PRO A 21 15.65 1.25 -6.81
CA PRO A 21 16.13 0.29 -7.80
C PRO A 21 14.96 -0.32 -8.58
N GLU A 22 15.20 -0.63 -9.86
CA GLU A 22 14.22 -1.25 -10.78
C GLU A 22 13.80 -2.66 -10.33
N SER A 23 14.74 -3.43 -9.77
CA SER A 23 14.50 -4.79 -9.31
C SER A 23 15.39 -5.14 -8.12
N GLY A 24 14.98 -6.15 -7.34
CA GLY A 24 15.69 -6.62 -6.15
C GLY A 24 15.16 -6.08 -4.82
N PRO A 25 15.89 -6.33 -3.71
CA PRO A 25 15.55 -5.80 -2.39
C PRO A 25 15.47 -4.28 -2.43
N ALA A 26 14.49 -3.69 -1.74
CA ALA A 26 14.16 -2.26 -1.77
C ALA A 26 13.58 -1.70 -3.10
N SER A 27 13.34 -2.53 -4.13
CA SER A 27 12.61 -2.09 -5.32
C SER A 27 11.12 -1.88 -5.02
N MET A 28 10.45 -1.02 -5.79
CA MET A 28 9.04 -0.74 -5.57
C MET A 28 8.18 -1.99 -5.81
N ALA A 29 7.31 -2.33 -4.85
CA ALA A 29 6.47 -3.52 -4.95
C ALA A 29 5.49 -3.42 -6.13
N SER A 30 5.41 -4.47 -6.96
CA SER A 30 4.53 -4.52 -8.13
C SER A 30 3.05 -4.47 -7.74
N TYR A 31 2.26 -3.66 -8.46
CA TYR A 31 0.82 -3.47 -8.26
C TYR A 31 -0.02 -4.74 -8.04
N PRO A 32 0.10 -5.82 -8.87
CA PRO A 32 -0.73 -7.02 -8.68
C PRO A 32 -0.46 -7.74 -7.35
N ARG A 33 0.77 -7.65 -6.83
CA ARG A 33 1.11 -8.21 -5.50
C ARG A 33 0.49 -7.39 -4.38
N ARG A 34 0.39 -6.07 -4.53
CA ARG A 34 -0.29 -5.19 -3.57
C ARG A 34 -1.78 -5.49 -3.51
N ILE A 35 -2.42 -5.69 -4.67
CA ILE A 35 -3.82 -6.09 -4.78
C ILE A 35 -4.03 -7.46 -4.11
N GLY A 36 -3.19 -8.45 -4.44
CA GLY A 36 -3.23 -9.76 -3.82
C GLY A 36 -3.07 -9.72 -2.30
N ALA A 37 -2.18 -8.85 -1.78
CA ALA A 37 -2.00 -8.67 -0.35
C ALA A 37 -3.27 -8.15 0.34
N VAL A 38 -3.94 -7.16 -0.26
CA VAL A 38 -5.21 -6.62 0.26
C VAL A 38 -6.30 -7.68 0.26
N PHE A 39 -6.39 -8.51 -0.79
CA PHE A 39 -7.32 -9.63 -0.82
C PHE A 39 -7.07 -10.63 0.33
N ILE A 40 -5.82 -10.99 0.60
CA ILE A 40 -5.49 -11.88 1.73
C ILE A 40 -5.89 -11.23 3.06
N ASP A 41 -5.54 -9.96 3.27
CA ASP A 41 -5.93 -9.23 4.49
C ASP A 41 -7.45 -9.20 4.65
N TRP A 42 -8.19 -9.04 3.55
CA TRP A 42 -9.66 -9.06 3.55
C TRP A 42 -10.23 -10.43 3.90
N PHE A 43 -9.68 -11.52 3.36
CA PHE A 43 -10.11 -12.88 3.71
C PHE A 43 -9.88 -13.20 5.18
N VAL A 44 -8.72 -12.81 5.72
CA VAL A 44 -8.40 -12.98 7.14
C VAL A 44 -9.38 -12.19 8.00
N ALA A 45 -9.62 -10.92 7.67
CA ALA A 45 -10.55 -10.08 8.42
C ALA A 45 -12.00 -10.56 8.31
N SER A 46 -12.42 -11.07 7.14
CA SER A 46 -13.75 -11.65 6.94
C SER A 46 -13.94 -12.90 7.77
N GLY A 47 -12.95 -13.81 7.81
CA GLY A 47 -13.00 -15.00 8.65
C GLY A 47 -13.12 -14.66 10.14
N ILE A 48 -12.32 -13.71 10.63
CA ILE A 48 -12.39 -13.26 12.03
C ILE A 48 -13.73 -12.56 12.30
N GLY A 49 -14.14 -11.64 11.43
CA GLY A 49 -15.40 -10.90 11.58
C GLY A 49 -16.61 -11.82 11.58
N MET A 50 -16.63 -12.85 10.74
CA MET A 50 -17.70 -13.85 10.73
C MET A 50 -17.75 -14.72 11.99
N ILE A 51 -16.62 -14.95 12.66
CA ILE A 51 -16.58 -15.66 13.95
C ILE A 51 -17.11 -14.78 15.07
N ILE A 52 -16.84 -13.47 15.02
CA ILE A 52 -17.32 -12.51 16.02
C ILE A 52 -18.82 -12.27 15.84
N GLU A 53 -19.23 -11.91 14.62
CA GLU A 53 -20.60 -11.57 14.27
C GLU A 53 -20.88 -11.88 12.78
N PRO A 54 -21.43 -13.07 12.45
CA PRO A 54 -21.58 -13.57 11.08
C PRO A 54 -22.36 -12.64 10.14
N ASP A 55 -23.40 -12.00 10.66
CA ASP A 55 -24.38 -11.23 9.87
C ASP A 55 -24.05 -9.73 9.81
N ASN A 56 -22.95 -9.29 10.43
CA ASN A 56 -22.62 -7.88 10.56
C ASN A 56 -21.38 -7.49 9.73
N GLN A 57 -21.63 -6.98 8.53
CA GLN A 57 -20.58 -6.52 7.63
C GLN A 57 -19.76 -5.35 8.22
N TRP A 58 -20.32 -4.56 9.13
CA TRP A 58 -19.58 -3.49 9.81
C TRP A 58 -18.53 -4.05 10.76
N VAL A 59 -18.78 -5.21 11.39
CA VAL A 59 -17.80 -5.90 12.23
C VAL A 59 -16.65 -6.43 11.39
N VAL A 60 -16.91 -6.97 10.20
CA VAL A 60 -15.86 -7.38 9.24
C VAL A 60 -14.99 -6.18 8.84
N LEU A 61 -15.60 -5.05 8.47
CA LEU A 61 -14.89 -3.83 8.09
C LEU A 61 -14.08 -3.25 9.26
N ALA A 62 -14.65 -3.19 10.46
CA ALA A 62 -13.97 -2.71 11.65
C ALA A 62 -12.79 -3.63 12.03
N THR A 63 -12.96 -4.95 11.92
CA THR A 63 -11.91 -5.95 12.13
C THR A 63 -10.78 -5.76 11.13
N PHE A 64 -11.12 -5.59 9.84
CA PHE A 64 -10.14 -5.33 8.80
C PHE A 64 -9.33 -4.06 9.09
N LEU A 65 -10.02 -2.94 9.38
CA LEU A 65 -9.39 -1.66 9.68
C LEU A 65 -8.47 -1.78 10.90
N PHE A 66 -8.95 -2.42 11.97
CA PHE A 66 -8.21 -2.61 13.21
C PHE A 66 -6.96 -3.46 12.99
N LEU A 67 -7.10 -4.62 12.34
CA LEU A 67 -5.99 -5.52 12.06
C LEU A 67 -4.93 -4.83 11.20
N HIS A 68 -5.38 -4.15 10.13
CA HIS A 68 -4.49 -3.43 9.21
C HIS A 68 -3.74 -2.30 9.92
N PHE A 69 -4.43 -1.51 10.74
CA PHE A 69 -3.83 -0.41 11.50
C PHE A 69 -2.81 -0.92 12.53
N VAL A 70 -3.18 -1.90 13.35
CA VAL A 70 -2.31 -2.45 14.40
C VAL A 70 -1.07 -3.11 13.79
N LEU A 71 -1.23 -3.88 12.71
CA LEU A 71 -0.11 -4.52 12.02
C LEU A 71 0.84 -3.49 11.40
N LEU A 72 0.32 -2.46 10.73
CA LEU A 72 1.16 -1.40 10.18
C LEU A 72 1.88 -0.61 11.27
N TRP A 73 1.20 -0.31 12.37
CA TRP A 73 1.82 0.45 13.46
C TRP A 73 2.91 -0.34 14.17
N LEU A 74 2.66 -1.62 14.45
CA LEU A 74 3.58 -2.45 15.24
C LEU A 74 4.72 -3.05 14.40
N PHE A 75 4.44 -3.43 13.15
CA PHE A 75 5.38 -4.18 12.31
C PHE A 75 5.76 -3.48 11.00
N GLY A 76 5.12 -2.35 10.64
CA GLY A 76 5.36 -1.69 9.35
C GLY A 76 4.93 -2.52 8.12
N THR A 77 4.16 -3.59 8.32
CA THR A 77 3.65 -4.46 7.27
C THR A 77 2.33 -5.09 7.71
N THR A 78 1.55 -5.63 6.78
CA THR A 78 0.31 -6.38 7.06
C THR A 78 0.49 -7.86 6.76
N LEU A 79 -0.47 -8.71 7.17
CA LEU A 79 -0.35 -10.15 7.00
C LEU A 79 -0.22 -10.55 5.53
N GLY A 80 -1.11 -10.05 4.68
CA GLY A 80 -1.06 -10.24 3.24
C GLY A 80 0.21 -9.66 2.63
N LYS A 81 0.63 -8.46 3.05
CA LYS A 81 1.89 -7.87 2.56
C LYS A 81 3.11 -8.69 2.96
N ARG A 82 3.11 -9.26 4.16
CA ARG A 82 4.16 -10.16 4.64
C ARG A 82 4.24 -11.45 3.81
N VAL A 83 3.10 -12.00 3.39
CA VAL A 83 3.06 -13.14 2.44
C VAL A 83 3.74 -12.78 1.12
N PHE A 84 3.52 -11.56 0.62
CA PHE A 84 4.14 -11.06 -0.61
C PHE A 84 5.53 -10.42 -0.41
N ARG A 85 6.12 -10.50 0.79
CA ARG A 85 7.40 -9.85 1.16
C ARG A 85 7.44 -8.35 0.86
N ILE A 86 6.32 -7.69 1.10
CA ILE A 86 6.17 -6.25 0.95
C ILE A 86 6.34 -5.60 2.32
N GLN A 87 7.21 -4.59 2.38
CA GLN A 87 7.37 -3.73 3.55
C GLN A 87 6.96 -2.31 3.18
N VAL A 88 6.23 -1.66 4.09
CA VAL A 88 5.82 -0.28 3.91
C VAL A 88 6.77 0.59 4.71
N VAL A 89 7.52 1.47 4.04
CA VAL A 89 8.51 2.35 4.66
C VAL A 89 8.18 3.81 4.34
N GLN A 90 8.65 4.74 5.17
CA GLN A 90 8.56 6.16 4.85
C GLN A 90 9.52 6.49 3.69
N LEU A 91 9.21 7.50 2.85
CA LEU A 91 10.25 8.05 1.96
C LEU A 91 11.46 8.48 2.80
N GLY A 92 12.65 8.00 2.43
CA GLY A 92 13.89 8.24 3.18
C GLY A 92 14.28 7.12 4.15
N GLY A 93 13.56 5.98 4.17
CA GLY A 93 13.97 4.77 4.90
C GLY A 93 13.62 4.75 6.39
N ALA A 94 12.88 5.75 6.88
CA ALA A 94 12.40 5.77 8.26
C ALA A 94 11.20 4.81 8.47
N PRO A 95 11.01 4.29 9.70
CA PRO A 95 9.82 3.50 10.04
C PRO A 95 8.54 4.34 9.93
N ILE A 96 7.42 3.66 9.68
CA ILE A 96 6.11 4.30 9.54
C ILE A 96 5.70 5.03 10.82
N LYS A 97 5.19 6.25 10.63
CA LYS A 97 4.60 7.04 11.73
C LYS A 97 3.12 6.67 11.92
N LEU A 98 2.62 6.82 13.15
CA LEU A 98 1.23 6.48 13.53
C LEU A 98 0.17 7.12 12.60
N TYR A 99 0.36 8.41 12.25
CA TYR A 99 -0.56 9.10 11.35
C TYR A 99 -0.55 8.54 9.92
N GLN A 100 0.58 8.02 9.45
CA GLN A 100 0.70 7.41 8.12
C GLN A 100 -0.04 6.07 8.08
N ALA A 101 0.05 5.28 9.15
CA ALA A 101 -0.74 4.06 9.30
C ALA A 101 -2.24 4.38 9.33
N ALA A 102 -2.66 5.42 10.06
CA ALA A 102 -4.05 5.87 10.11
C ALA A 102 -4.57 6.32 8.74
N ILE A 103 -3.84 7.18 8.04
CA ILE A 103 -4.18 7.65 6.69
C ILE A 103 -4.34 6.45 5.74
N ARG A 104 -3.37 5.52 5.71
CA ARG A 104 -3.44 4.34 4.84
C ARG A 104 -4.65 3.47 5.16
N ALA A 105 -4.94 3.23 6.45
CA ALA A 105 -6.07 2.41 6.88
C ALA A 105 -7.42 3.06 6.48
N ILE A 106 -7.57 4.37 6.71
CA ILE A 106 -8.79 5.12 6.37
C ILE A 106 -9.01 5.18 4.86
N LEU A 107 -7.98 5.52 4.07
CA LEU A 107 -8.10 5.57 2.61
C LEU A 107 -8.42 4.19 2.02
N LEU A 108 -7.86 3.11 2.59
CA LEU A 108 -8.16 1.75 2.15
C LEU A 108 -9.63 1.39 2.38
N CYS A 109 -10.19 1.75 3.54
CA CYS A 109 -11.63 1.57 3.81
C CYS A 109 -12.52 2.40 2.89
N LEU A 110 -12.05 3.55 2.40
CA LEU A 110 -12.79 4.39 1.48
C LEU A 110 -12.74 3.90 0.02
N VAL A 111 -12.05 2.78 -0.27
CA VAL A 111 -11.90 2.16 -1.61
C VAL A 111 -11.25 3.08 -2.68
N ILE A 112 -10.96 4.33 -2.34
CA ILE A 112 -10.26 5.32 -3.18
C ILE A 112 -8.95 4.79 -3.80
N PRO A 113 -8.11 4.00 -3.11
CA PRO A 113 -6.83 3.54 -3.64
C PRO A 113 -6.91 2.75 -4.94
N VAL A 114 -7.99 1.99 -5.15
CA VAL A 114 -8.16 1.14 -6.34
C VAL A 114 -8.52 1.99 -7.56
N LEU A 115 -9.16 3.15 -7.35
CA LEU A 115 -9.72 3.97 -8.44
C LEU A 115 -8.79 5.11 -8.88
N VAL A 116 -7.88 5.56 -8.02
CA VAL A 116 -7.02 6.72 -8.31
C VAL A 116 -5.55 6.30 -8.42
N ILE A 117 -5.16 5.93 -9.64
CA ILE A 117 -3.78 5.70 -10.05
C ILE A 117 -3.28 6.97 -10.75
N ASP A 118 -2.20 7.54 -10.25
CA ASP A 118 -1.48 8.61 -10.94
C ASP A 118 -0.27 8.00 -11.70
N GLY A 119 0.15 8.62 -12.81
CA GLY A 119 1.07 8.08 -13.82
C GLY A 119 2.48 7.70 -13.31
N ASP A 120 2.76 7.92 -12.03
CA ASP A 120 4.01 7.60 -11.36
C ASP A 120 3.98 6.26 -10.59
N SER A 121 2.98 5.41 -10.88
CA SER A 121 2.76 4.08 -10.25
C SER A 121 2.58 4.10 -8.72
N ARG A 122 2.38 5.29 -8.14
CA ARG A 122 2.01 5.50 -6.73
C ARG A 122 0.51 5.74 -6.60
N GLY A 123 -0.12 5.05 -5.65
CA GLY A 123 -1.50 5.37 -5.28
C GLY A 123 -1.58 6.71 -4.56
N LEU A 124 -2.71 7.42 -4.70
CA LEU A 124 -2.95 8.73 -4.05
C LEU A 124 -2.67 8.69 -2.53
N HIS A 125 -3.01 7.56 -1.90
CA HIS A 125 -2.76 7.28 -0.49
C HIS A 125 -1.27 7.26 -0.11
N GLU A 126 -0.38 6.83 -1.02
CA GLU A 126 1.07 6.77 -0.79
C GLU A 126 1.71 8.16 -0.87
N LYS A 127 1.23 8.98 -1.81
CA LYS A 127 1.63 10.39 -1.92
C LYS A 127 1.18 11.19 -0.70
N LEU A 128 -0.08 11.04 -0.28
CA LEU A 128 -0.62 11.74 0.89
C LEU A 128 0.05 11.31 2.21
N ALA A 129 0.33 10.01 2.36
CA ALA A 129 1.00 9.51 3.55
C ALA A 129 2.53 9.73 3.53
N GLY A 130 3.13 10.07 2.39
CA GLY A 130 4.59 10.16 2.26
C GLY A 130 5.29 8.81 2.51
N THR A 131 4.69 7.71 2.03
CA THR A 131 5.20 6.34 2.22
C THR A 131 5.44 5.64 0.89
N VAL A 132 6.25 4.59 0.89
CA VAL A 132 6.53 3.75 -0.27
C VAL A 132 6.54 2.28 0.13
N GLU A 133 5.97 1.43 -0.73
CA GLU A 133 5.99 -0.02 -0.57
C GLU A 133 7.17 -0.59 -1.35
N ILE A 134 8.08 -1.23 -0.63
CA ILE A 134 9.28 -1.85 -1.17
C ILE A 134 9.28 -3.36 -0.96
N HIS A 135 9.97 -4.08 -1.83
CA HIS A 135 10.29 -5.48 -1.60
C HIS A 135 11.33 -5.58 -0.46
N MET A 136 11.11 -6.51 0.47
CA MET A 136 12.14 -6.95 1.42
C MET A 136 13.24 -7.75 0.71
#